data_AF-A0A954BEZ8-F1
#
_entry.id   AF-A0A954BEZ8-F1
#
_cell.length_a   1.000
_cell.length_b   1.000
_cell.length_c   1.000
_cell.angle_alpha   90.00
_cell.angle_beta   90.00
_cell.angle_gamma   90.00
#
_symmetry.space_group_name_H-M   'P 1'
#
loop_
_entity.id
_entity.type
_entity.pdbx_description
1 polymer ?
#
loop_
_entity_poly.entity_id
_entity_poly.type
_entity_poly.pdbx_seq_one_letter_code
_entity_poly.pdbx_strand_id
1 'polypeptide(L)'
;MKYAFASVAGLAWLSACASSPPLQKYVADDGTACVADRDALMHLDFWTFDQDPERGIRKVLDKQGCDLAAADLMADYHARLIEKGERVAYKFPDQEVVFSETGEVGMLYWHEGQVRAFAGQTDRAVELFRKSIAADLYDNAAKKHYALATIAFLQHDKDALLAERGALAGIAPENDLNLGVVDGLVACFGKSYDVAYGSPECDRRPGRAPAP
;
A
#
# COMPACT_ATOMS: atom_id res chain seq x y z
N MET A 1 60.31 -32.22 27.34
CA MET A 1 59.76 -30.85 27.31
C MET A 1 59.48 -30.53 25.84
N LYS A 2 58.24 -30.54 25.34
CA LYS A 2 57.13 -29.55 25.49
C LYS A 2 57.58 -28.18 24.95
N TYR A 3 56.99 -27.48 23.97
CA TYR A 3 55.84 -27.67 23.07
C TYR A 3 56.06 -26.74 21.84
N ALA A 4 55.45 -27.08 20.71
CA ALA A 4 55.44 -26.31 19.46
C ALA A 4 54.57 -25.03 19.56
N PHE A 5 54.97 -23.98 18.84
CA PHE A 5 54.18 -22.78 18.62
C PHE A 5 53.05 -23.07 17.62
N ALA A 6 51.80 -22.92 18.06
CA ALA A 6 50.63 -22.93 17.19
C ALA A 6 50.39 -21.51 16.65
N SER A 7 50.49 -21.33 15.33
CA SER A 7 49.97 -20.15 14.64
C SER A 7 48.45 -20.21 14.62
N VAL A 8 47.80 -19.27 15.30
CA VAL A 8 46.36 -19.04 15.16
C VAL A 8 46.16 -18.23 13.88
N ALA A 9 45.64 -18.88 12.85
CA ALA A 9 45.13 -18.21 11.65
C ALA A 9 43.93 -17.36 12.06
N GLY A 10 44.07 -16.04 11.93
CA GLY A 10 42.96 -15.11 12.08
C GLY A 10 41.94 -15.33 10.96
N LEU A 11 40.77 -15.86 11.33
CA LEU A 11 39.58 -15.83 10.48
C LEU A 11 39.14 -14.37 10.35
N ALA A 12 39.49 -13.75 9.23
CA ALA A 12 38.89 -12.49 8.81
C ALA A 12 37.41 -12.74 8.49
N TRP A 13 36.52 -12.26 9.35
CA TRP A 13 35.10 -12.20 9.05
C TRP A 13 34.89 -11.14 7.96
N LEU A 14 34.75 -11.57 6.72
CA LEU A 14 34.16 -10.75 5.67
C LEU A 14 32.67 -10.62 6.00
N SER A 15 32.28 -9.55 6.67
CA SER A 15 30.89 -9.11 6.69
C SER A 15 30.48 -8.85 5.25
N ALA A 16 29.77 -9.79 4.64
CA ALA A 16 29.07 -9.56 3.41
C ALA A 16 27.94 -8.57 3.72
N CYS A 17 28.14 -7.29 3.39
CA CYS A 17 27.03 -6.38 3.21
C CYS A 17 26.19 -6.95 2.07
N ALA A 18 25.04 -7.55 2.39
CA ALA A 18 24.07 -7.94 1.37
C ALA A 18 23.68 -6.67 0.60
N SER A 19 24.21 -6.54 -0.63
CA SER A 19 23.83 -5.47 -1.53
C SER A 19 22.40 -5.75 -1.94
N SER A 20 21.51 -4.78 -1.73
CA SER A 20 20.14 -4.93 -2.24
C SER A 20 20.21 -5.15 -3.76
N PRO A 21 19.49 -6.13 -4.30
CA PRO A 21 19.46 -6.38 -5.74
C PRO A 21 19.01 -5.12 -6.50
N PRO A 22 19.54 -4.89 -7.71
CA PRO A 22 19.19 -3.71 -8.51
C PRO A 22 17.73 -3.72 -8.94
N LEU A 23 17.15 -2.52 -9.04
CA LEU A 23 15.75 -2.24 -9.40
C LEU A 23 15.27 -2.93 -10.68
N GLN A 24 16.15 -2.98 -11.68
CA GLN A 24 15.90 -3.56 -13.00
C GLN A 24 15.61 -5.07 -12.97
N LYS A 25 15.82 -5.74 -11.84
CA LYS A 25 15.46 -7.15 -11.71
C LYS A 25 13.94 -7.36 -11.76
N TYR A 26 13.16 -6.42 -11.25
CA TYR A 26 11.75 -6.69 -10.93
C TYR A 26 10.78 -6.16 -11.99
N VAL A 27 11.06 -4.99 -12.54
CA VAL A 27 10.19 -4.32 -13.51
C VAL A 27 10.75 -4.52 -14.92
N ALA A 28 9.88 -4.83 -15.87
CA ALA A 28 10.29 -5.02 -17.25
C ALA A 28 10.47 -3.67 -17.96
N ASP A 29 11.70 -3.45 -18.44
CA ASP A 29 12.12 -2.23 -19.14
C ASP A 29 11.69 -2.18 -20.62
N ASP A 30 11.25 -3.31 -21.19
CA ASP A 30 11.02 -3.48 -22.65
C ASP A 30 9.61 -3.08 -23.14
N GLY A 31 8.77 -2.55 -22.26
CA GLY A 31 7.43 -2.05 -22.61
C GLY A 31 6.37 -3.12 -22.89
N THR A 32 6.69 -4.42 -22.86
CA THR A 32 5.73 -5.49 -23.22
C THR A 32 5.14 -6.24 -22.02
N ALA A 33 5.91 -6.35 -20.93
CA ALA A 33 5.46 -6.97 -19.67
C ALA A 33 5.38 -5.94 -18.53
N CYS A 34 4.49 -6.12 -17.57
CA CYS A 34 4.45 -5.28 -16.37
C CYS A 34 5.52 -5.66 -15.33
N VAL A 35 5.93 -6.93 -15.32
CA VAL A 35 6.89 -7.49 -14.36
C VAL A 35 7.89 -8.36 -15.12
N ALA A 36 9.18 -8.17 -14.86
CA ALA A 36 10.26 -8.96 -15.46
C ALA A 36 10.47 -10.29 -14.73
N ASP A 37 10.49 -10.25 -13.39
CA ASP A 37 10.74 -11.40 -12.53
C ASP A 37 9.70 -11.42 -11.41
N ARG A 38 8.55 -12.03 -11.71
CA ARG A 38 7.43 -12.14 -10.76
C ARG A 38 7.84 -12.93 -9.53
N ASP A 39 8.58 -14.02 -9.69
CA ASP A 39 8.99 -14.86 -8.57
C ASP A 39 9.89 -14.10 -7.61
N ALA A 40 10.88 -13.35 -8.11
CA ALA A 40 11.73 -12.54 -7.25
C ALA A 40 10.96 -11.39 -6.58
N LEU A 41 10.03 -10.74 -7.28
CA LEU A 41 9.18 -9.69 -6.71
C LEU A 41 8.33 -10.25 -5.57
N MET A 42 7.73 -11.42 -5.79
CA MET A 42 6.95 -12.10 -4.77
C MET A 42 7.82 -12.40 -3.55
N HIS A 43 9.07 -12.86 -3.68
CA HIS A 43 9.94 -13.19 -2.53
C HIS A 43 10.48 -12.00 -1.70
N LEU A 44 10.13 -10.76 -2.04
CA LEU A 44 10.47 -9.60 -1.23
C LEU A 44 9.80 -9.63 0.15
N ASP A 45 10.46 -9.03 1.14
CA ASP A 45 9.82 -8.71 2.42
C ASP A 45 8.69 -7.67 2.23
N PHE A 46 7.75 -7.60 3.17
CA PHE A 46 6.54 -6.78 3.02
C PHE A 46 6.85 -5.30 2.78
N TRP A 47 7.84 -4.75 3.48
CA TRP A 47 8.20 -3.34 3.32
C TRP A 47 8.74 -3.08 1.92
N THR A 48 9.69 -3.88 1.45
CA THR A 48 10.25 -3.72 0.10
C THR A 48 9.23 -4.00 -1.00
N PHE A 49 8.27 -4.91 -0.76
CA PHE A 49 7.20 -5.19 -1.71
C PHE A 49 6.19 -4.05 -1.83
N ASP A 50 5.65 -3.51 -0.73
CA ASP A 50 4.47 -2.64 -0.75
C ASP A 50 4.72 -1.17 -0.34
N GLN A 51 5.71 -0.92 0.53
CA GLN A 51 5.90 0.37 1.19
C GLN A 51 7.03 1.20 0.58
N ASP A 52 8.07 0.56 0.06
CA ASP A 52 9.23 1.26 -0.48
C ASP A 52 8.88 2.02 -1.77
N PRO A 53 8.98 3.36 -1.80
CA PRO A 53 8.62 4.17 -2.98
C PRO A 53 9.55 3.92 -4.17
N GLU A 54 10.76 3.45 -3.90
CA GLU A 54 11.75 3.19 -4.93
C GLU A 54 11.73 1.74 -5.41
N ARG A 55 11.05 0.80 -4.73
CA ARG A 55 11.12 -0.64 -5.05
C ARG A 55 9.74 -1.28 -5.11
N GLY A 56 9.74 -2.59 -5.38
CA GLY A 56 8.55 -3.43 -5.27
C GLY A 56 7.41 -3.01 -6.20
N ILE A 57 6.19 -3.07 -5.66
CA ILE A 57 4.95 -2.83 -6.37
C ILE A 57 4.80 -1.37 -6.81
N ARG A 58 5.47 -0.43 -6.13
CA ARG A 58 5.43 1.01 -6.49
C ARG A 58 5.98 1.24 -7.89
N LYS A 59 7.06 0.54 -8.26
CA LYS A 59 7.62 0.62 -9.62
C LYS A 59 6.78 -0.08 -10.69
N VAL A 60 5.95 -1.05 -10.31
CA VAL A 60 4.96 -1.63 -11.24
C VAL A 60 3.83 -0.64 -11.49
N LEU A 61 3.36 0.06 -10.44
CA LEU A 61 2.32 1.09 -10.53
C LEU A 61 2.78 2.35 -11.29
N ASP A 62 4.07 2.70 -11.25
CA ASP A 62 4.62 3.80 -12.06
C ASP A 62 4.51 3.56 -13.57
N LYS A 63 4.34 2.30 -13.99
CA LYS A 63 4.22 1.94 -15.40
C LYS A 63 2.79 2.06 -15.88
N GLN A 64 2.58 2.93 -16.86
CA GLN A 64 1.27 3.12 -17.48
C GLN A 64 0.68 1.80 -17.98
N GLY A 65 -0.56 1.52 -17.59
CA GLY A 65 -1.30 0.32 -18.00
C GLY A 65 -1.01 -0.92 -17.15
N CYS A 66 -0.21 -0.81 -16.09
CA CYS A 66 0.12 -1.92 -15.21
C CYS A 66 -0.65 -1.94 -13.89
N ASP A 67 -1.65 -1.07 -13.71
CA ASP A 67 -2.44 -0.94 -12.49
C ASP A 67 -3.10 -2.27 -12.07
N LEU A 68 -3.81 -2.92 -13.00
CA LEU A 68 -4.48 -4.19 -12.71
C LEU A 68 -3.48 -5.33 -12.46
N ALA A 69 -2.36 -5.36 -13.19
CA ALA A 69 -1.29 -6.32 -12.93
C ALA A 69 -0.69 -6.12 -11.52
N ALA A 70 -0.53 -4.87 -11.10
CA ALA A 70 -0.09 -4.55 -9.75
C ALA A 70 -1.11 -4.97 -8.68
N ALA A 71 -2.40 -4.72 -8.90
CA ALA A 71 -3.46 -5.15 -7.98
C ALA A 71 -3.49 -6.68 -7.83
N ASP A 72 -3.33 -7.43 -8.91
CA ASP A 72 -3.30 -8.90 -8.86
C ASP A 72 -2.04 -9.41 -8.14
N LEU A 73 -0.88 -8.76 -8.31
CA LEU A 73 0.33 -9.07 -7.54
C LEU A 73 0.15 -8.81 -6.05
N MET A 74 -0.50 -7.72 -5.66
CA MET A 74 -0.81 -7.44 -4.24
C MET A 74 -1.70 -8.54 -3.65
N ALA A 75 -2.73 -8.96 -4.39
CA ALA A 75 -3.63 -10.03 -3.98
C ALA A 75 -2.88 -11.35 -3.78
N ASP A 76 -2.05 -11.74 -4.74
CA ASP A 76 -1.26 -12.98 -4.68
C ASP A 76 -0.22 -12.93 -3.56
N TYR A 77 0.43 -11.78 -3.35
CA TYR A 77 1.42 -11.59 -2.30
C TYR A 77 0.79 -11.72 -0.93
N HIS A 78 -0.38 -11.09 -0.74
CA HIS A 78 -1.15 -11.17 0.50
C HIS A 78 -1.64 -12.58 0.78
N ALA A 79 -2.18 -13.28 -0.24
CA ALA A 79 -2.61 -14.67 -0.11
C ALA A 79 -1.48 -15.58 0.38
N ARG A 80 -0.27 -15.42 -0.15
CA ARG A 80 0.90 -16.17 0.30
C ARG A 80 1.29 -15.83 1.74
N LEU A 81 1.23 -14.57 2.16
CA LEU A 81 1.49 -14.20 3.55
C LEU A 81 0.49 -14.86 4.51
N ILE A 82 -0.80 -14.85 4.16
CA ILE A 82 -1.87 -15.50 4.93
C ILE A 82 -1.64 -17.01 4.99
N GLU A 83 -1.31 -17.66 3.87
CA GLU A 83 -1.01 -19.09 3.83
C GLU A 83 0.17 -19.45 4.74
N LYS A 84 1.21 -18.61 4.77
CA LYS A 84 2.36 -18.79 5.65
C LYS A 84 1.96 -18.70 7.12
N GLY A 85 1.00 -17.84 7.45
CA GLY A 85 0.47 -17.69 8.82
C GLY A 85 1.48 -17.13 9.83
N GLU A 86 2.54 -16.49 9.36
CA GLU A 86 3.64 -15.99 10.19
C GLU A 86 3.56 -14.47 10.41
N ARG A 87 4.19 -14.00 11.49
CA ARG A 87 4.36 -12.58 11.78
C ARG A 87 5.05 -11.85 10.62
N VAL A 88 4.42 -10.77 10.15
CA VAL A 88 4.95 -9.84 9.17
C VAL A 88 5.44 -8.60 9.91
N ALA A 89 6.76 -8.42 9.95
CA ALA A 89 7.39 -7.27 10.56
C ALA A 89 8.55 -6.77 9.70
N TYR A 90 8.88 -5.50 9.85
CA TYR A 90 10.08 -4.91 9.25
C TYR A 90 10.90 -4.18 10.30
N LYS A 91 12.21 -4.41 10.26
CA LYS A 91 13.17 -3.81 11.19
C LYS A 91 13.85 -2.61 10.54
N PHE A 92 13.48 -1.42 10.99
CA PHE A 92 14.22 -0.18 10.75
C PHE A 92 15.44 -0.10 11.67
N PRO A 93 16.38 0.83 11.42
CA PRO A 93 17.51 1.05 12.32
C PRO A 93 17.10 1.27 13.78
N ASP A 94 16.03 2.03 14.01
CA ASP A 94 15.65 2.49 15.35
C ASP A 94 14.41 1.78 15.93
N GLN A 95 13.67 1.01 15.12
CA GLN A 95 12.44 0.36 15.55
C GLN A 95 12.10 -0.86 14.71
N GLU A 96 11.33 -1.79 15.28
CA GLU A 96 10.65 -2.83 14.53
C GLU A 96 9.16 -2.48 14.45
N VAL A 97 8.62 -2.53 13.24
CA VAL A 97 7.19 -2.33 13.00
C VAL A 97 6.58 -3.67 12.65
N VAL A 98 5.56 -4.06 13.41
CA VAL A 98 4.76 -5.26 13.14
C VAL A 98 3.53 -4.84 12.36
N PHE A 99 3.31 -5.48 11.21
CA PHE A 99 2.17 -5.24 10.34
C PHE A 99 1.08 -6.29 10.49
N SER A 100 1.45 -7.51 10.89
CA SER A 100 0.50 -8.59 11.19
C SER A 100 1.18 -9.67 12.03
N GLU A 101 0.44 -10.30 12.94
CA GLU A 101 0.91 -11.49 13.66
C GLU A 101 0.54 -12.80 12.95
N THR A 102 -0.37 -12.74 11.96
CA THR A 102 -0.98 -13.92 11.32
C THR A 102 -0.75 -13.98 9.81
N GLY A 103 0.02 -13.05 9.25
CA GLY A 103 0.20 -12.91 7.81
C GLY A 103 -0.91 -12.13 7.11
N GLU A 104 -2.08 -11.96 7.74
CA GLU A 104 -3.14 -11.10 7.22
C GLU A 104 -2.80 -9.62 7.47
N VAL A 105 -2.26 -8.95 6.45
CA VAL A 105 -1.91 -7.53 6.50
C VAL A 105 -3.06 -6.68 5.94
N GLY A 106 -3.82 -6.01 6.82
CA GLY A 106 -4.96 -5.19 6.40
C GLY A 106 -4.62 -4.09 5.38
N MET A 107 -3.39 -3.58 5.39
CA MET A 107 -2.91 -2.55 4.47
C MET A 107 -2.89 -3.01 3.01
N LEU A 108 -2.63 -4.30 2.74
CA LEU A 108 -2.64 -4.83 1.38
C LEU A 108 -4.05 -4.84 0.79
N TYR A 109 -5.09 -5.10 1.59
CA TYR A 109 -6.47 -4.93 1.15
C TYR A 109 -6.77 -3.48 0.78
N TRP A 110 -6.28 -2.51 1.56
CA TRP A 110 -6.49 -1.09 1.26
C TRP A 110 -5.78 -0.67 -0.03
N HIS A 111 -4.50 -1.02 -0.20
CA HIS A 111 -3.73 -0.67 -1.40
C HIS A 111 -4.30 -1.35 -2.66
N GLU A 112 -4.60 -2.65 -2.61
CA GLU A 112 -5.25 -3.36 -3.72
C GLU A 112 -6.61 -2.70 -4.04
N GLY A 113 -7.43 -2.45 -3.01
CA GLY A 113 -8.74 -1.83 -3.17
C GLY A 113 -8.68 -0.47 -3.85
N GLN A 114 -7.70 0.36 -3.48
CA GLN A 114 -7.52 1.68 -4.08
C GLN A 114 -7.10 1.60 -5.56
N VAL A 115 -6.15 0.73 -5.90
CA VAL A 115 -5.74 0.52 -7.30
C VAL A 115 -6.92 0.00 -8.15
N ARG A 116 -7.70 -0.94 -7.60
CA ARG A 116 -8.91 -1.45 -8.27
C ARG A 116 -9.99 -0.39 -8.42
N ALA A 117 -10.16 0.50 -7.45
CA ALA A 117 -11.08 1.64 -7.54
C ALA A 117 -10.66 2.61 -8.66
N PHE A 118 -9.36 2.92 -8.77
CA PHE A 118 -8.83 3.72 -9.89
C PHE A 118 -9.10 3.08 -11.25
N ALA A 119 -9.00 1.76 -11.34
CA ALA A 119 -9.29 1.00 -12.55
C ALA A 119 -10.79 0.77 -12.81
N GLY A 120 -11.68 1.34 -11.99
CA GLY A 120 -13.14 1.20 -12.14
C GLY A 120 -13.71 -0.15 -11.70
N GLN A 121 -12.93 -1.00 -11.03
CA GLN A 121 -13.41 -2.28 -10.46
C GLN A 121 -14.12 -2.06 -9.11
N THR A 122 -15.23 -1.31 -9.15
CA THR A 122 -15.98 -0.83 -7.98
C THR A 122 -16.32 -1.91 -6.97
N ASP A 123 -17.00 -2.98 -7.40
CA ASP A 123 -17.47 -4.03 -6.47
C ASP A 123 -16.31 -4.69 -5.74
N ARG A 124 -15.24 -4.97 -6.48
CA ARG A 124 -14.03 -5.58 -5.93
C ARG A 124 -13.31 -4.65 -4.97
N ALA A 125 -13.20 -3.36 -5.29
CA ALA A 125 -12.62 -2.36 -4.40
C ALA A 125 -13.41 -2.24 -3.08
N VAL A 126 -14.75 -2.22 -3.14
CA VAL A 126 -15.62 -2.16 -1.96
C VAL A 126 -15.42 -3.37 -1.05
N GLU A 127 -15.34 -4.58 -1.60
CA GLU A 127 -15.03 -5.79 -0.82
C GLU A 127 -13.70 -5.66 -0.08
N LEU A 128 -12.65 -5.22 -0.78
CA LEU A 128 -11.31 -5.06 -0.23
C LEU A 128 -11.27 -3.99 0.86
N PHE A 129 -11.93 -2.85 0.66
CA PHE A 129 -12.03 -1.83 1.71
C PHE A 129 -12.75 -2.36 2.95
N ARG A 130 -13.81 -3.15 2.80
CA ARG A 130 -14.47 -3.81 3.96
C ARG A 130 -13.53 -4.78 4.67
N LYS A 131 -12.74 -5.57 3.93
CA LYS A 131 -11.72 -6.44 4.52
C LYS A 131 -10.63 -5.65 5.25
N SER A 132 -10.18 -4.54 4.69
CA SER A 132 -9.21 -3.66 5.34
C SER A 132 -9.75 -3.11 6.67
N ILE A 133 -11.04 -2.74 6.74
CA ILE A 133 -11.75 -2.34 7.97
C ILE A 133 -11.80 -3.50 8.98
N ALA A 134 -12.08 -4.72 8.53
CA ALA A 134 -12.19 -5.89 9.40
C ALA A 134 -10.84 -6.37 9.94
N ALA A 135 -9.76 -6.22 9.17
CA ALA A 135 -8.40 -6.63 9.53
C ALA A 135 -7.68 -5.64 10.49
N ASP A 136 -8.46 -4.84 11.23
CA ASP A 136 -8.01 -3.87 12.24
C ASP A 136 -6.94 -2.86 11.76
N LEU A 137 -6.83 -2.62 10.44
CA LEU A 137 -6.00 -1.54 9.89
C LEU A 137 -6.45 -0.16 10.42
N TYR A 138 -7.68 -0.10 10.92
CA TYR A 138 -8.41 1.10 11.30
C TYR A 138 -8.75 1.14 12.78
N ASP A 139 -7.79 0.75 13.63
CA ASP A 139 -7.79 1.03 15.07
C ASP A 139 -8.05 2.51 15.41
N ASN A 140 -7.84 3.39 14.43
CA ASN A 140 -8.18 4.80 14.42
C ASN A 140 -9.52 5.07 13.72
N ALA A 141 -10.48 5.63 14.46
CA ALA A 141 -11.80 6.02 13.98
C ALA A 141 -11.78 6.95 12.74
N ALA A 142 -10.82 7.89 12.65
CA ALA A 142 -10.71 8.79 11.50
C ALA A 142 -10.39 8.03 10.21
N LYS A 143 -9.41 7.12 10.27
CA LYS A 143 -9.08 6.28 9.13
C LYS A 143 -10.30 5.41 8.73
N LYS A 144 -11.08 4.90 9.70
CA LYS A 144 -12.29 4.12 9.44
C LYS A 144 -13.35 4.93 8.69
N HIS A 145 -13.65 6.14 9.16
CA HIS A 145 -14.60 7.03 8.48
C HIS A 145 -14.13 7.41 7.07
N TYR A 146 -12.83 7.58 6.87
CA TYR A 146 -12.26 7.76 5.52
C TYR A 146 -12.54 6.55 4.60
N ALA A 147 -12.32 5.33 5.08
CA ALA A 147 -12.60 4.12 4.31
C ALA A 147 -14.10 3.95 4.02
N LEU A 148 -14.98 4.22 4.99
CA LEU A 148 -16.43 4.17 4.82
C LEU A 148 -16.94 5.24 3.85
N ALA A 149 -16.42 6.46 3.91
CA ALA A 149 -16.72 7.52 2.94
C ALA A 149 -16.31 7.10 1.52
N THR A 150 -15.12 6.49 1.37
CA THR A 150 -14.64 5.96 0.09
C THR A 150 -15.57 4.88 -0.46
N ILE A 151 -16.00 3.94 0.39
CA ILE A 151 -16.99 2.91 0.04
C ILE A 151 -18.31 3.55 -0.40
N ALA A 152 -18.83 4.52 0.36
CA ALA A 152 -20.09 5.20 0.04
C ALA A 152 -20.04 5.92 -1.31
N PHE A 153 -18.92 6.61 -1.61
CA PHE A 153 -18.69 7.23 -2.92
C PHE A 153 -18.76 6.18 -4.04
N LEU A 154 -18.02 5.08 -3.89
CA LEU A 154 -17.98 4.00 -4.89
C LEU A 154 -19.33 3.32 -5.10
N GLN A 155 -20.14 3.21 -4.05
CA GLN A 155 -21.50 2.65 -4.12
C GLN A 155 -22.55 3.68 -4.61
N HIS A 156 -22.12 4.89 -4.98
CA HIS A 156 -23.02 5.99 -5.35
C HIS A 156 -24.05 6.33 -4.26
N ASP A 157 -23.68 6.18 -2.99
CA ASP A 157 -24.49 6.53 -1.83
C ASP A 157 -24.07 7.91 -1.30
N LYS A 158 -24.77 8.95 -1.75
CA LYS A 158 -24.45 10.33 -1.37
C LYS A 158 -24.73 10.61 0.10
N ASP A 159 -25.78 10.03 0.64
CA ASP A 159 -26.20 10.29 2.02
C ASP A 159 -25.20 9.65 3.00
N ALA A 160 -24.79 8.41 2.74
CA ALA A 160 -23.72 7.77 3.50
C ALA A 160 -22.39 8.53 3.35
N LEU A 161 -22.03 8.99 2.14
CA LEU A 161 -20.81 9.77 1.93
C LEU A 161 -20.80 11.04 2.79
N LEU A 162 -21.90 11.79 2.81
CA LEU A 162 -22.02 13.02 3.62
C LEU A 162 -21.99 12.72 5.12
N ALA A 163 -22.62 11.62 5.56
CA ALA A 163 -22.60 11.19 6.95
C ALA A 163 -21.16 10.85 7.42
N GLU A 164 -20.44 10.04 6.64
CA GLU A 164 -19.07 9.64 6.95
C GLU A 164 -18.09 10.81 6.87
N ARG A 165 -18.29 11.74 5.91
CA ARG A 165 -17.56 13.01 5.86
C ARG A 165 -17.77 13.84 7.12
N GLY A 166 -19.02 13.95 7.60
CA GLY A 166 -19.35 14.67 8.82
C GLY A 166 -18.69 14.04 10.05
N ALA A 167 -18.72 12.70 10.15
CA ALA A 167 -18.08 11.96 11.22
C ALA A 167 -16.54 12.14 11.21
N LEU A 168 -15.91 12.05 10.04
CA LEU A 168 -14.48 12.29 9.88
C LEU A 168 -14.08 13.72 10.29
N ALA A 169 -14.81 14.73 9.80
CA ALA A 169 -14.55 16.13 10.13
C ALA A 169 -14.71 16.45 11.62
N GLY A 170 -15.51 15.67 12.36
CA GLY A 170 -15.69 15.83 13.80
C GLY A 170 -14.48 15.40 14.64
N ILE A 171 -13.55 14.63 14.06
CA ILE A 171 -12.40 14.05 14.81
C ILE A 171 -11.04 14.29 14.15
N ALA A 172 -10.99 14.53 12.85
CA ALA A 172 -9.75 14.80 12.13
C ALA A 172 -9.29 16.26 12.34
N PRO A 173 -7.97 16.53 12.35
CA PRO A 173 -7.47 17.90 12.34
C PRO A 173 -7.86 18.63 11.05
N GLU A 174 -7.92 19.96 11.09
CA GLU A 174 -8.34 20.78 9.93
C GLU A 174 -7.48 20.55 8.68
N ASN A 175 -6.20 20.22 8.86
CA ASN A 175 -5.26 19.93 7.77
C ASN A 175 -5.09 18.42 7.49
N ASP A 176 -6.09 17.61 7.84
CA ASP A 176 -6.09 16.18 7.53
C ASP A 176 -6.20 15.91 6.02
N LEU A 177 -5.28 15.10 5.51
CA LEU A 177 -5.24 14.75 4.09
C LEU A 177 -6.43 13.88 3.67
N ASN A 178 -6.89 12.96 4.52
CA ASN A 178 -8.01 12.08 4.20
C ASN A 178 -9.33 12.86 4.19
N LEU A 179 -9.52 13.80 5.10
CA LEU A 179 -10.66 14.71 5.07
C LEU A 179 -10.69 15.51 3.76
N GLY A 180 -9.53 16.03 3.32
CA GLY A 180 -9.42 16.70 2.02
C GLY A 180 -9.71 15.78 0.82
N VAL A 181 -9.38 14.49 0.89
CA VAL A 181 -9.80 13.52 -0.14
C VAL A 181 -11.33 13.36 -0.14
N VAL A 182 -11.94 13.13 1.03
CA VAL A 182 -13.39 12.96 1.15
C VAL A 182 -14.15 14.21 0.69
N ASP A 183 -13.63 15.40 0.99
CA ASP A 183 -14.19 16.66 0.49
C ASP A 183 -14.16 16.73 -1.03
N GLY A 184 -13.10 16.22 -1.67
CA GLY A 184 -13.04 16.06 -3.12
C GLY A 184 -14.07 15.08 -3.68
N LEU A 185 -14.23 13.93 -3.02
CA LEU A 185 -15.25 12.93 -3.37
C LEU A 185 -16.68 13.51 -3.27
N VAL A 186 -16.95 14.34 -2.27
CA VAL A 186 -18.23 15.07 -2.13
C VAL A 186 -18.41 16.08 -3.24
N ALA A 187 -17.38 16.89 -3.52
CA ALA A 187 -17.42 17.94 -4.53
C ALA A 187 -17.65 17.38 -5.94
N CYS A 188 -17.09 16.20 -6.21
CA CYS A 188 -17.15 15.52 -7.50
C CYS A 188 -18.00 14.24 -7.48
N PHE A 189 -19.02 14.22 -6.63
CA PHE A 189 -19.92 13.08 -6.53
C PHE A 189 -20.54 12.70 -7.89
N GLY A 190 -20.51 11.42 -8.23
CA GLY A 190 -21.00 10.88 -9.49
C GLY A 190 -19.96 10.80 -10.61
N LYS A 191 -18.75 11.36 -10.42
CA LYS A 191 -17.59 11.08 -11.27
C LYS A 191 -17.02 9.69 -10.96
N SER A 192 -16.17 9.17 -11.85
CA SER A 192 -15.36 8.00 -11.55
C SER A 192 -14.36 8.30 -10.43
N TYR A 193 -13.91 7.25 -9.73
CA TYR A 193 -13.03 7.41 -8.57
C TYR A 193 -11.69 8.08 -8.92
N ASP A 194 -11.10 7.76 -10.07
CA ASP A 194 -9.88 8.39 -10.58
C ASP A 194 -10.02 9.90 -10.75
N VAL A 195 -11.16 10.36 -11.30
CA VAL A 195 -11.46 11.78 -11.46
C VAL A 195 -11.68 12.43 -10.10
N ALA A 196 -12.55 11.87 -9.25
CA ALA A 196 -12.92 12.48 -7.98
C ALA A 196 -11.78 12.51 -6.95
N TYR A 197 -10.88 11.54 -6.97
CA TYR A 197 -9.76 11.45 -6.01
C TYR A 197 -8.59 12.36 -6.39
N GLY A 198 -8.31 12.51 -7.69
CA GLY A 198 -7.02 13.02 -8.17
C GLY A 198 -7.08 14.25 -9.07
N SER A 199 -8.21 14.57 -9.68
CA SER A 199 -8.26 15.68 -10.64
C SER A 199 -8.13 17.04 -9.94
N PRO A 200 -7.50 18.04 -10.58
CA PRO A 200 -7.38 19.38 -10.02
C PRO A 200 -8.72 20.02 -9.66
N GLU A 201 -9.79 19.75 -10.40
CA GLU A 201 -11.13 20.28 -10.06
C GLU A 201 -11.71 19.67 -8.77
N CYS A 202 -11.28 18.46 -8.40
CA CYS A 202 -11.77 17.72 -7.24
C CYS A 202 -10.82 17.76 -6.04
N ASP A 203 -9.57 18.21 -6.21
CA ASP A 203 -8.61 18.23 -5.10
C ASP A 203 -9.01 19.24 -4.01
N ARG A 204 -9.23 18.75 -2.79
CA ARG A 204 -9.49 19.57 -1.59
C ARG A 204 -8.46 19.32 -0.49
N ARG A 205 -7.35 18.64 -0.81
CA ARG A 205 -6.29 18.38 0.18
C ARG A 205 -5.61 19.69 0.59
N PRO A 206 -5.26 19.84 1.87
CA PRO A 206 -4.52 21.01 2.37
C PRO A 206 -3.27 21.31 1.54
N GLY A 207 -3.07 22.59 1.23
CA GLY A 207 -1.94 23.04 0.41
C GLY A 207 -2.08 22.83 -1.10
N ARG A 208 -3.22 22.29 -1.58
CA ARG A 208 -3.54 22.15 -3.01
C ARG A 208 -4.79 22.97 -3.30
N ALA A 209 -4.64 24.07 -4.04
CA ALA A 209 -5.80 24.83 -4.50
C ALA A 209 -6.44 24.10 -5.68
N PRO A 210 -7.77 23.93 -5.71
CA PRO A 210 -8.42 23.41 -6.91
C PRO A 210 -8.14 24.35 -8.07
N ALA A 211 -7.78 23.79 -9.23
CA ALA A 211 -7.68 24.58 -10.44
C ALA A 211 -9.10 25.04 -10.86
N PRO A 212 -9.24 26.27 -11.38
CA PRO A 212 -10.52 26.83 -11.80
C PRO A 212 -11.18 26.07 -12.95
#